data_AF-A0A942Y2B2-F1
#
_entry.id   AF-A0A942Y2B2-F1
#
_cell.length_a   1.000
_cell.length_b   1.000
_cell.length_c   1.000
_cell.angle_alpha   90.00
_cell.angle_beta   90.00
_cell.angle_gamma   90.00
#
_symmetry.space_group_name_H-M   'P 1'
#
loop_
_entity.id
_entity.type
_entity.pdbx_description
1 polymer ?
#
loop_
_entity_poly.entity_id
_entity_poly.type
_entity_poly.pdbx_seq_one_letter_code
_entity_poly.pdbx_strand_id
1 'polypeptide(L)'
;MNKLFATIALAALAFTSCIKENNTWKEMRPVQPGMYIYEMTTNQDKLAMRPANAALRLAILLAEAEKQGEDVLSADLKEIVVKKGDASVKVWETLFGSHTKLERQGEDYLITYSDEAQLPDGFFMTGSVLVKTNGAKVLNQSSYSAPWTVEMQDLKVIAYSNTGLRSAFNFDSGETSLYFDGGDSYTIEVSSIDMHIDNVDASSNWTGRYTLRAEDSSLAYSLCTGKDFKVEGGASGPTVYTSDVAQSVGMGYELTNGVYRGMQIISGTQECRFLSPLEYDTTAFPASTVTYEWSYDSSSNTIYQKIYYDGYVYPKD
;
A
#
# COMPACT_ATOMS: atom_id res chain seq x y z
N MET A 1 -17.51 11.32 -26.66
CA MET A 1 -17.85 10.84 -25.30
C MET A 1 -17.00 9.61 -25.10
N ASN A 2 -15.76 9.82 -24.66
CA ASN A 2 -14.75 8.77 -24.45
C ASN A 2 -14.68 8.57 -22.94
N LYS A 3 -15.09 7.41 -22.47
CA LYS A 3 -15.10 7.08 -21.05
C LYS A 3 -14.14 5.92 -20.92
N LEU A 4 -13.06 6.05 -20.13
CA LEU A 4 -12.48 4.85 -19.53
C LEU A 4 -13.64 4.12 -18.84
N PHE A 5 -14.06 2.98 -19.36
CA PHE A 5 -15.29 2.32 -18.90
C PHE A 5 -15.13 1.76 -17.47
N ALA A 6 -13.91 1.74 -16.92
CA ALA A 6 -13.61 1.49 -15.51
C ALA A 6 -13.40 2.76 -14.65
N THR A 7 -13.91 3.93 -15.06
CA THR A 7 -13.97 5.13 -14.17
C THR A 7 -14.94 4.92 -12.98
N ILE A 8 -15.65 3.80 -12.90
CA ILE A 8 -16.79 3.64 -11.98
C ILE A 8 -16.42 3.13 -10.57
N ALA A 9 -15.24 2.55 -10.33
CA ALA A 9 -14.95 1.94 -9.03
C ALA A 9 -13.90 2.67 -8.16
N LEU A 10 -13.02 3.49 -8.73
CA LEU A 10 -11.81 3.94 -8.01
C LEU A 10 -11.44 5.41 -8.12
N ALA A 11 -12.26 6.26 -8.75
CA ALA A 11 -12.22 7.72 -8.56
C ALA A 11 -12.67 8.14 -7.13
N ALA A 12 -12.63 7.20 -6.18
CA ALA A 12 -13.17 7.28 -4.84
C ALA A 12 -12.08 7.60 -3.78
N LEU A 13 -10.83 7.79 -4.21
CA LEU A 13 -9.76 8.27 -3.33
C LEU A 13 -9.20 9.63 -3.77
N ALA A 14 -9.51 10.11 -4.97
CA ALA A 14 -9.15 11.44 -5.44
C ALA A 14 -10.24 12.48 -5.15
N PHE A 15 -9.91 13.38 -4.22
CA PHE A 15 -10.51 14.70 -4.02
C PHE A 15 -12.01 14.75 -3.67
N THR A 16 -12.36 14.33 -2.46
CA THR A 16 -13.50 14.90 -1.73
C THR A 16 -13.05 15.86 -0.63
N SER A 17 -12.10 16.75 -0.92
CA SER A 17 -12.18 18.08 -0.31
C SER A 17 -13.05 18.90 -1.25
N CYS A 18 -14.17 19.40 -0.75
CA CYS A 18 -15.11 20.24 -1.48
C CYS A 18 -14.36 21.26 -2.35
N ILE A 19 -14.27 21.03 -3.66
CA ILE A 19 -13.88 22.05 -4.64
C ILE A 19 -15.05 23.03 -4.66
N LYS A 20 -15.05 23.97 -3.70
CA LYS A 20 -15.79 25.22 -3.83
C LYS A 20 -15.35 25.84 -5.14
N GLU A 21 -16.26 26.52 -5.84
CA GLU A 21 -15.99 27.31 -7.04
C GLU A 21 -14.94 28.42 -6.79
N ASN A 22 -13.67 28.04 -6.65
CA ASN A 22 -12.53 28.91 -6.56
C ASN A 22 -11.55 28.58 -7.69
N ASN A 23 -10.76 29.56 -8.12
CA ASN A 23 -9.82 29.49 -9.25
C ASN A 23 -8.81 28.33 -9.16
N THR A 24 -8.65 27.68 -8.01
CA THR A 24 -7.87 26.46 -7.81
C THR A 24 -8.19 25.37 -8.85
N TRP A 25 -9.46 25.19 -9.23
CA TRP A 25 -9.81 24.19 -10.25
C TRP A 25 -9.23 24.54 -11.63
N LYS A 26 -9.14 25.83 -11.97
CA LYS A 26 -8.56 26.30 -13.25
C LYS A 26 -7.06 26.10 -13.27
N GLU A 27 -6.42 26.30 -12.13
CA GLU A 27 -4.98 26.15 -11.95
C GLU A 27 -4.54 24.68 -12.02
N MET A 28 -5.36 23.76 -11.50
CA MET A 28 -5.09 22.32 -11.56
C MET A 28 -5.44 21.68 -12.90
N ARG A 29 -6.26 22.33 -13.73
CA ARG A 29 -6.74 21.76 -15.00
C ARG A 29 -5.63 21.17 -15.90
N PRO A 30 -4.45 21.81 -16.07
CA PRO A 30 -3.38 21.25 -16.89
C PRO A 30 -2.77 19.95 -16.34
N VAL A 31 -2.73 19.79 -15.01
CA VAL A 31 -2.13 18.61 -14.36
C VAL A 31 -3.16 17.51 -14.06
N GLN A 32 -4.45 17.79 -14.26
CA GLN A 32 -5.54 16.87 -13.93
C GLN A 32 -5.42 15.48 -14.57
N PRO A 33 -5.03 15.33 -15.86
CA PRO A 33 -4.81 14.00 -16.43
C PRO A 33 -3.71 13.23 -15.69
N GLY A 34 -2.59 13.90 -15.35
CA GLY A 34 -1.54 13.30 -14.54
C GLY A 34 -2.04 12.86 -13.16
N MET A 35 -2.91 13.62 -12.52
CA MET A 35 -3.49 13.23 -11.23
C MET A 35 -4.28 11.92 -11.29
N TYR A 36 -4.95 11.64 -12.41
CA TYR A 36 -5.61 10.35 -12.63
C TYR A 36 -4.61 9.20 -12.81
N ILE A 37 -3.50 9.42 -13.53
CA ILE A 37 -2.41 8.42 -13.62
C ILE A 37 -1.91 8.08 -12.22
N TYR A 38 -1.63 9.11 -11.41
CA TYR A 38 -1.18 8.94 -10.03
C TYR A 38 -2.18 8.15 -9.17
N GLU A 39 -3.46 8.51 -9.20
CA GLU A 39 -4.49 7.81 -8.42
C GLU A 39 -4.59 6.33 -8.82
N MET A 40 -4.70 6.05 -10.12
CA MET A 40 -4.83 4.69 -10.62
C MET A 40 -3.61 3.84 -10.25
N THR A 41 -2.40 4.33 -10.55
CA THR A 41 -1.16 3.62 -10.24
C THR A 41 -1.00 3.37 -8.74
N THR A 42 -1.19 4.40 -7.90
CA THR A 42 -0.98 4.24 -6.45
C THR A 42 -2.04 3.35 -5.79
N ASN A 43 -3.26 3.33 -6.32
CA ASN A 43 -4.30 2.41 -5.82
C ASN A 43 -4.02 0.97 -6.23
N GLN A 44 -3.61 0.74 -7.48
CA GLN A 44 -3.14 -0.58 -7.93
C GLN A 44 -2.00 -1.08 -7.04
N ASP A 45 -1.00 -0.24 -6.76
CA ASP A 45 0.13 -0.60 -5.93
C ASP A 45 -0.29 -0.89 -4.47
N LYS A 46 -1.13 -0.04 -3.88
CA LYS A 46 -1.68 -0.27 -2.52
C LYS A 46 -2.43 -1.59 -2.42
N LEU A 47 -3.22 -1.96 -3.44
CA LEU A 47 -3.94 -3.23 -3.51
C LEU A 47 -2.95 -4.40 -3.63
N ALA A 48 -2.04 -4.36 -4.60
CA ALA A 48 -1.08 -5.43 -4.81
C ALA A 48 -0.19 -5.68 -3.58
N MET A 49 0.08 -4.65 -2.78
CA MET A 49 0.90 -4.72 -1.57
C MET A 49 0.15 -5.23 -0.33
N ARG A 50 -1.13 -5.63 -0.42
CA ARG A 50 -1.90 -6.14 0.74
C ARG A 50 -1.25 -7.33 1.44
N PRO A 51 -0.77 -8.38 0.75
CA PRO A 51 -0.14 -9.52 1.42
C PRO A 51 1.13 -9.09 2.17
N ALA A 52 1.93 -8.20 1.58
CA ALA A 52 3.12 -7.66 2.23
C ALA A 52 2.77 -6.82 3.46
N ASN A 53 1.70 -6.04 3.39
CA ASN A 53 1.22 -5.23 4.51
C ASN A 53 0.80 -6.12 5.71
N ALA A 54 0.14 -7.25 5.44
CA ALA A 54 -0.22 -8.21 6.48
C ALA A 54 1.02 -8.80 7.18
N ALA A 55 2.02 -9.22 6.40
CA ALA A 55 3.27 -9.75 6.94
C ALA A 55 4.07 -8.70 7.73
N LEU A 56 4.11 -7.43 7.29
CA LEU A 56 4.75 -6.35 8.03
C LEU A 56 4.05 -6.05 9.37
N ARG A 57 2.71 -6.07 9.40
CA ARG A 57 1.97 -5.92 10.67
C ARG A 57 2.29 -7.06 11.63
N LEU A 58 2.38 -8.29 11.12
CA LEU A 58 2.80 -9.43 11.93
C LEU A 58 4.24 -9.25 12.43
N ALA A 59 5.17 -8.84 11.56
CA ALA A 59 6.56 -8.60 11.92
C ALA A 59 6.69 -7.60 13.06
N ILE A 60 5.95 -6.48 13.01
CA ILE A 60 5.94 -5.46 14.06
C ILE A 60 5.40 -6.04 15.39
N LEU A 61 4.35 -6.86 15.33
CA LEU A 61 3.76 -7.48 16.51
C LEU A 61 4.72 -8.49 17.16
N LEU A 62 5.33 -9.38 16.37
CA LEU A 62 6.28 -10.36 16.86
C LEU A 62 7.54 -9.68 17.42
N ALA A 63 8.02 -8.63 16.77
CA ALA A 63 9.14 -7.84 17.25
C ALA A 63 8.85 -7.15 18.60
N GLU A 64 7.63 -6.63 18.78
CA GLU A 64 7.25 -6.05 20.08
C GLU A 64 7.15 -7.12 21.17
N ALA A 65 6.59 -8.28 20.87
CA ALA A 65 6.56 -9.41 21.81
C ALA A 65 7.98 -9.86 22.21
N GLU A 66 8.87 -10.05 21.24
CA GLU A 66 10.28 -10.41 21.50
C GLU A 66 10.98 -9.35 22.36
N LYS A 67 10.78 -8.07 22.07
CA LYS A 67 11.31 -6.96 22.87
C LYS A 67 10.82 -6.97 24.32
N GLN A 68 9.58 -7.40 24.56
CA GLN A 68 9.02 -7.53 25.91
C GLN A 68 9.53 -8.78 26.65
N GLY A 69 10.34 -9.62 25.99
CA GLY A 69 10.87 -10.87 26.54
C GLY A 69 9.88 -12.04 26.48
N GLU A 70 8.79 -11.88 25.71
CA GLU A 70 7.81 -12.94 25.49
C GLU A 70 8.37 -13.98 24.51
N ASP A 71 8.07 -15.26 24.73
CA ASP A 71 8.34 -16.29 23.72
C ASP A 71 7.28 -16.20 22.62
N VAL A 72 7.64 -15.56 21.51
CA VAL A 72 6.76 -15.30 20.35
C VAL A 72 6.08 -16.53 19.77
N LEU A 73 6.60 -17.73 20.07
CA LEU A 73 5.99 -18.98 19.67
C LEU A 73 4.82 -19.35 20.60
N SER A 74 4.91 -19.12 21.91
CA SER A 74 3.85 -19.49 22.86
C SER A 74 2.99 -18.34 23.37
N ALA A 75 3.40 -17.09 23.14
CA ALA A 75 2.74 -15.91 23.66
C ALA A 75 1.34 -15.72 23.07
N ASP A 76 0.41 -15.24 23.89
CA ASP A 76 -0.85 -14.70 23.39
C ASP A 76 -0.60 -13.30 22.81
N LEU A 77 -0.39 -13.26 21.49
CA LEU A 77 -0.05 -12.04 20.77
C LEU A 77 -1.14 -10.95 20.87
N LYS A 78 -2.37 -11.29 21.28
CA LYS A 78 -3.45 -10.31 21.48
C LYS A 78 -3.31 -9.52 22.79
N GLU A 79 -2.53 -10.04 23.73
CA GLU A 79 -2.29 -9.42 25.04
C GLU A 79 -1.01 -8.56 25.07
N ILE A 80 -0.31 -8.42 23.94
CA ILE A 80 0.83 -7.52 23.82
C ILE A 80 0.37 -6.07 23.94
N VAL A 81 0.82 -5.41 25.02
CA VAL A 81 0.45 -4.04 25.38
C VAL A 81 1.68 -3.16 25.49
N VAL A 82 1.59 -1.96 24.93
CA VAL A 82 2.61 -0.91 25.06
C VAL A 82 2.05 0.26 25.86
N LYS A 83 2.78 0.70 26.89
CA LYS A 83 2.44 1.90 27.65
C LYS A 83 2.98 3.15 26.95
N LYS A 84 2.11 4.15 26.77
CA LYS A 84 2.45 5.45 26.18
C LYS A 84 1.92 6.57 27.08
N GLY A 85 2.75 7.01 28.02
CA GLY A 85 2.30 7.86 29.13
C GLY A 85 1.30 7.09 30.00
N ASP A 86 0.13 7.69 30.26
CA ASP A 86 -0.96 7.05 31.01
C ASP A 86 -1.82 6.09 30.17
N ALA A 87 -1.65 6.10 28.84
CA ALA A 87 -2.40 5.23 27.94
C ALA A 87 -1.74 3.85 27.82
N SER A 88 -2.57 2.81 27.70
CA SER A 88 -2.16 1.46 27.33
C SER A 88 -2.71 1.13 25.95
N VAL A 89 -1.83 0.74 25.03
CA VAL A 89 -2.17 0.44 23.64
C VAL A 89 -2.07 -1.06 23.44
N LYS A 90 -3.19 -1.70 23.04
CA LYS A 90 -3.17 -3.08 22.54
C LYS A 90 -2.59 -3.07 21.13
N VAL A 91 -1.40 -3.63 20.97
CA VAL A 91 -0.64 -3.56 19.71
C VAL A 91 -1.38 -4.30 18.59
N TRP A 92 -1.91 -5.48 18.92
CA TRP A 92 -2.76 -6.27 18.02
C TRP A 92 -3.90 -5.46 17.40
N GLU A 93 -4.76 -4.87 18.24
CA GLU A 93 -5.96 -4.15 17.78
C GLU A 93 -5.59 -2.92 16.94
N THR A 94 -4.47 -2.27 17.28
CA THR A 94 -3.96 -1.12 16.53
C THR A 94 -3.48 -1.50 15.13
N LEU A 95 -2.87 -2.67 14.97
CA LEU A 95 -2.31 -3.12 13.69
C LEU A 95 -3.38 -3.78 12.81
N PHE A 96 -4.28 -4.58 13.39
CA PHE A 96 -5.16 -5.46 12.65
C PHE A 96 -6.64 -5.07 12.72
N GLY A 97 -7.04 -4.20 13.64
CA GLY A 97 -8.46 -3.92 13.90
C GLY A 97 -9.15 -5.02 14.71
N SER A 98 -10.39 -4.77 15.11
CA SER A 98 -11.12 -5.56 16.11
C SER A 98 -11.70 -6.89 15.61
N HIS A 99 -11.95 -7.05 14.31
CA HIS A 99 -12.58 -8.26 13.74
C HIS A 99 -11.61 -9.20 13.03
N THR A 100 -10.32 -8.84 12.99
CA THR A 100 -9.28 -9.72 12.44
C THR A 100 -8.98 -10.85 13.43
N LYS A 101 -8.68 -12.04 12.91
CA LYS A 101 -8.19 -13.18 13.71
C LYS A 101 -6.77 -13.49 13.32
N LEU A 102 -5.95 -13.83 14.31
CA LEU A 102 -4.60 -14.38 14.13
C LEU A 102 -4.54 -15.72 14.83
N GLU A 103 -4.16 -16.74 14.07
CA GLU A 103 -4.06 -18.11 14.52
C GLU A 103 -2.69 -18.65 14.13
N ARG A 104 -2.02 -19.29 15.09
CA ARG A 104 -0.73 -19.92 14.84
C ARG A 104 -0.95 -21.31 14.23
N GLN A 105 -0.22 -21.64 13.17
CA GLN A 105 -0.24 -22.94 12.51
C GLN A 105 1.20 -23.50 12.47
N GLY A 106 1.62 -24.15 13.55
CA GLY A 106 3.01 -24.55 13.71
C GLY A 106 3.91 -23.34 13.89
N GLU A 107 4.83 -23.09 12.96
CA GLU A 107 5.71 -21.90 12.93
C GLU A 107 5.14 -20.75 12.07
N ASP A 108 4.01 -20.98 11.42
CA ASP A 108 3.36 -20.04 10.51
C ASP A 108 2.15 -19.37 11.20
N TYR A 109 1.63 -18.32 10.56
CA TYR A 109 0.58 -17.49 11.10
C TYR A 109 -0.52 -17.24 10.07
N LEU A 110 -1.73 -17.71 10.36
CA LEU A 110 -2.92 -17.42 9.55
C LEU A 110 -3.61 -16.16 10.08
N ILE A 111 -3.74 -15.15 9.22
CA ILE A 111 -4.48 -13.93 9.48
C ILE A 111 -5.79 -13.99 8.69
N THR A 112 -6.93 -13.99 9.38
CA THR A 112 -8.25 -14.03 8.76
C THR A 112 -8.97 -12.69 8.96
N TYR A 113 -9.46 -12.13 7.86
CA TYR A 113 -10.15 -10.84 7.82
C TYR A 113 -11.67 -11.00 7.77
N SER A 114 -12.36 -9.95 8.21
CA SER A 114 -13.83 -9.82 8.14
C SER A 114 -14.18 -8.45 7.57
N ASP A 115 -15.19 -8.38 6.69
CA ASP A 115 -15.68 -7.11 6.14
C ASP A 115 -16.69 -6.41 7.06
N GLU A 116 -16.89 -6.91 8.28
CA GLU A 116 -17.70 -6.26 9.31
C GLU A 116 -17.07 -4.95 9.83
N ALA A 117 -15.76 -4.79 9.73
CA ALA A 117 -15.05 -3.60 10.18
C ALA A 117 -13.93 -3.18 9.22
N GLN A 118 -13.74 -1.86 9.13
CA GLN A 118 -12.66 -1.28 8.36
C GLN A 118 -11.33 -1.50 9.08
N LEU A 119 -10.29 -1.86 8.32
CA LEU A 119 -8.92 -1.91 8.82
C LEU A 119 -8.41 -0.50 9.14
N PRO A 120 -7.36 -0.36 9.97
CA PRO A 120 -6.78 0.94 10.34
C PRO A 120 -6.36 1.83 9.16
N ASP A 121 -6.10 1.22 8.00
CA ASP A 121 -5.70 1.89 6.76
C ASP A 121 -6.83 2.08 5.75
N GLY A 122 -8.08 1.90 6.18
CA GLY A 122 -9.25 2.30 5.40
C GLY A 122 -9.82 1.22 4.48
N PHE A 123 -9.22 0.04 4.40
CA PHE A 123 -9.72 -1.06 3.58
C PHE A 123 -10.63 -1.99 4.37
N PHE A 124 -11.64 -2.55 3.70
CA PHE A 124 -12.36 -3.72 4.19
C PHE A 124 -11.76 -4.96 3.51
N MET A 125 -11.60 -6.06 4.23
CA MET A 125 -10.99 -7.27 3.69
C MET A 125 -11.74 -8.52 4.14
N THR A 126 -11.76 -9.54 3.28
CA THR A 126 -12.26 -10.89 3.62
C THR A 126 -11.25 -11.95 3.17
N GLY A 127 -11.46 -13.18 3.63
CA GLY A 127 -10.53 -14.27 3.36
C GLY A 127 -9.35 -14.22 4.32
N SER A 128 -8.24 -14.81 3.92
CA SER A 128 -7.08 -14.93 4.81
C SER A 128 -5.75 -14.88 4.06
N VAL A 129 -4.70 -14.62 4.84
CA VAL A 129 -3.31 -14.76 4.40
C VAL A 129 -2.55 -15.63 5.39
N LEU A 130 -1.81 -16.60 4.87
CA LEU A 130 -0.89 -17.43 5.65
C LEU A 130 0.51 -16.86 5.48
N VAL A 131 1.09 -16.36 6.58
CA VAL A 131 2.47 -15.89 6.61
C VAL A 131 3.36 -17.03 7.08
N LYS A 132 4.22 -17.50 6.19
CA LYS A 132 5.25 -18.50 6.49
C LYS A 132 6.54 -17.83 6.88
N THR A 133 7.03 -18.14 8.07
CA THR A 133 8.21 -17.48 8.64
C THR A 133 9.52 -18.16 8.27
N ASN A 134 9.43 -19.37 7.70
CA ASN A 134 10.56 -20.18 7.26
C ASN A 134 11.66 -20.34 8.33
N GLY A 135 11.22 -20.53 9.58
CA GLY A 135 12.06 -20.79 10.75
C GLY A 135 12.56 -19.55 11.50
N ALA A 136 12.29 -18.34 11.01
CA ALA A 136 12.66 -17.10 11.68
C ALA A 136 11.58 -16.67 12.70
N LYS A 137 11.97 -16.35 13.94
CA LYS A 137 11.02 -15.93 14.98
C LYS A 137 10.48 -14.52 14.77
N VAL A 138 11.33 -13.65 14.22
CA VAL A 138 11.05 -12.25 13.89
C VAL A 138 11.68 -11.93 12.55
N LEU A 139 11.18 -10.91 11.85
CA LEU A 139 11.59 -10.64 10.46
C LEU A 139 13.07 -10.28 10.33
N ASN A 140 13.70 -9.65 11.32
CA ASN A 140 15.13 -9.31 11.29
C ASN A 140 16.06 -10.55 11.35
N GLN A 141 15.53 -11.75 11.62
CA GLN A 141 16.26 -13.02 11.57
C GLN A 141 16.11 -13.75 10.23
N SER A 142 15.23 -13.27 9.35
CA SER A 142 15.08 -13.81 8.00
C SER A 142 16.26 -13.43 7.10
N SER A 143 16.36 -14.06 5.93
CA SER A 143 17.41 -13.77 4.95
C SER A 143 16.91 -14.04 3.54
N TYR A 144 17.65 -13.62 2.52
CA TYR A 144 17.34 -13.92 1.12
C TYR A 144 17.14 -15.42 0.85
N SER A 145 17.91 -16.30 1.51
CA SER A 145 17.80 -17.77 1.35
C SER A 145 16.65 -18.41 2.13
N ALA A 146 16.05 -17.67 3.07
CA ALA A 146 14.91 -18.09 3.88
C ALA A 146 14.03 -16.87 4.16
N PRO A 147 13.39 -16.30 3.13
CA PRO A 147 12.55 -15.13 3.29
C PRO A 147 11.25 -15.52 3.99
N TRP A 148 10.55 -14.60 4.62
CA TRP A 148 9.13 -14.83 4.89
C TRP A 148 8.36 -14.84 3.58
N THR A 149 7.37 -15.72 3.46
CA THR A 149 6.51 -15.81 2.26
C THR A 149 5.05 -15.72 2.66
N VAL A 150 4.22 -15.11 1.82
CA VAL A 150 2.80 -14.92 2.11
C VAL A 150 1.95 -15.63 1.07
N GLU A 151 1.05 -16.49 1.53
CA GLU A 151 0.08 -17.19 0.70
C GLU A 151 -1.31 -16.61 0.93
N MET A 152 -1.99 -16.27 -0.16
CA MET A 152 -3.36 -15.72 -0.11
C MET A 152 -4.37 -16.86 -0.20
N GLN A 153 -5.45 -16.79 0.59
CA GLN A 153 -6.50 -17.79 0.62
C GLN A 153 -7.86 -17.09 0.57
N ASP A 154 -8.49 -17.12 -0.61
CA ASP A 154 -9.74 -16.42 -0.92
C ASP A 154 -9.72 -14.93 -0.51
N LEU A 155 -8.55 -14.31 -0.62
CA LEU A 155 -8.33 -12.94 -0.18
C LEU A 155 -9.10 -11.96 -1.07
N LYS A 156 -9.84 -11.05 -0.44
CA LYS A 156 -10.53 -9.96 -1.14
C LYS A 156 -10.30 -8.65 -0.44
N VAL A 157 -10.11 -7.59 -1.22
CA VAL A 157 -10.20 -6.21 -0.73
C VAL A 157 -11.51 -5.62 -1.21
N ILE A 158 -12.22 -4.94 -0.32
CA ILE A 158 -13.49 -4.30 -0.60
C ILE A 158 -13.29 -2.80 -0.49
N ALA A 159 -13.64 -2.10 -1.58
CA ALA A 159 -13.65 -0.65 -1.63
C ALA A 159 -15.06 -0.15 -1.95
N TYR A 160 -15.38 1.04 -1.44
CA TYR A 160 -16.61 1.74 -1.73
C TYR A 160 -16.30 2.94 -2.61
N SER A 161 -17.08 3.12 -3.67
CA SER A 161 -17.06 4.36 -4.43
C SER A 161 -17.65 5.52 -3.60
N ASN A 162 -17.40 6.76 -4.03
CA ASN A 162 -18.04 7.96 -3.45
C ASN A 162 -19.58 7.95 -3.55
N THR A 163 -20.15 7.06 -4.37
CA THR A 163 -21.60 6.86 -4.53
C THR A 163 -22.13 5.69 -3.71
N GLY A 164 -21.28 5.04 -2.91
CA GLY A 164 -21.62 3.88 -2.10
C GLY A 164 -21.57 2.54 -2.83
N LEU A 165 -21.23 2.51 -4.13
CA LEU A 165 -21.06 1.25 -4.87
C LEU A 165 -19.88 0.46 -4.32
N ARG A 166 -20.13 -0.78 -3.93
CA ARG A 166 -19.14 -1.73 -3.42
C ARG A 166 -18.44 -2.43 -4.59
N SER A 167 -17.11 -2.43 -4.59
CA SER A 167 -16.28 -3.24 -5.49
C SER A 167 -15.44 -4.20 -4.67
N ALA A 168 -15.30 -5.44 -5.13
CA ALA A 168 -14.42 -6.43 -4.54
C ALA A 168 -13.28 -6.74 -5.51
N PHE A 169 -12.05 -6.60 -5.04
CA PHE A 169 -10.84 -7.02 -5.73
C PHE A 169 -10.52 -8.41 -5.21
N ASN A 170 -10.72 -9.42 -6.06
CA ASN A 170 -10.38 -10.81 -5.76
C ASN A 170 -8.90 -11.02 -6.09
N PHE A 171 -8.14 -11.62 -5.18
CA PHE A 171 -6.75 -11.98 -5.40
C PHE A 171 -6.70 -13.45 -5.85
N ASP A 172 -6.31 -13.69 -7.09
CA ASP A 172 -6.36 -15.02 -7.69
C ASP A 172 -5.03 -15.77 -7.52
N SER A 173 -3.92 -15.04 -7.67
CA SER A 173 -2.58 -15.62 -7.56
C SER A 173 -1.50 -14.55 -7.33
N GLY A 174 -0.26 -15.01 -7.19
CA GLY A 174 0.91 -14.17 -7.01
C GLY A 174 1.70 -14.56 -5.77
N GLU A 175 2.93 -14.06 -5.69
CA GLU A 175 3.87 -14.35 -4.62
C GLU A 175 4.25 -13.06 -3.91
N THR A 176 4.44 -13.16 -2.59
CA THR A 176 4.98 -12.07 -1.79
C THR A 176 6.05 -12.62 -0.88
N SER A 177 7.22 -11.98 -0.86
CA SER A 177 8.32 -12.33 0.04
C SER A 177 8.84 -11.09 0.77
N LEU A 178 9.30 -11.31 2.01
CA LEU A 178 9.92 -10.27 2.83
C LEU A 178 11.15 -10.85 3.50
N TYR A 179 12.26 -10.12 3.49
CA TYR A 179 13.45 -10.56 4.22
C TYR A 179 14.32 -9.41 4.69
N PHE A 180 15.12 -9.66 5.72
CA PHE A 180 16.15 -8.75 6.17
C PHE A 180 17.38 -8.84 5.26
N ASP A 181 17.75 -7.72 4.62
CA ASP A 181 18.84 -7.63 3.65
C ASP A 181 20.17 -7.19 4.31
N GLY A 182 20.20 -7.14 5.64
CA GLY A 182 21.30 -6.54 6.39
C GLY A 182 21.28 -5.02 6.35
N GLY A 183 22.23 -4.38 7.06
CA GLY A 183 22.40 -2.93 7.06
C GLY A 183 21.14 -2.14 7.43
N ASP A 184 20.34 -2.66 8.36
CA ASP A 184 19.06 -2.07 8.81
C ASP A 184 18.00 -1.92 7.71
N SER A 185 18.07 -2.75 6.65
CA SER A 185 17.08 -2.79 5.56
C SER A 185 16.32 -4.10 5.48
N TYR A 186 15.08 -3.98 5.05
CA TYR A 186 14.21 -5.08 4.63
C TYR A 186 13.94 -4.95 3.15
N THR A 187 13.95 -6.08 2.45
CA THR A 187 13.43 -6.19 1.08
C THR A 187 12.02 -6.75 1.14
N ILE A 188 11.13 -6.16 0.34
CA ILE A 188 9.75 -6.60 0.12
C ILE A 188 9.60 -6.83 -1.39
N GLU A 189 9.24 -8.03 -1.79
CA GLU A 189 9.04 -8.39 -3.18
C GLU A 189 7.61 -8.89 -3.36
N VAL A 190 6.97 -8.42 -4.43
CA VAL A 190 5.68 -8.91 -4.90
C VAL A 190 5.84 -9.32 -6.35
N SER A 191 5.40 -10.53 -6.69
CA SER A 191 5.58 -11.09 -8.03
C SER A 191 4.26 -11.59 -8.58
N SER A 192 3.91 -11.10 -9.77
CA SER A 192 2.72 -11.52 -10.51
C SER A 192 1.43 -11.49 -9.68
N ILE A 193 1.21 -10.42 -8.92
CA ILE A 193 -0.03 -10.26 -8.15
C ILE A 193 -1.19 -10.09 -9.14
N ASP A 194 -1.98 -11.15 -9.24
CA ASP A 194 -3.13 -11.27 -10.12
C ASP A 194 -4.39 -10.98 -9.33
N MET A 195 -5.16 -10.01 -9.82
CA MET A 195 -6.40 -9.58 -9.22
C MET A 195 -7.40 -9.26 -10.31
N HIS A 196 -8.67 -9.52 -10.01
CA HIS A 196 -9.78 -9.09 -10.86
C HIS A 196 -10.91 -8.47 -10.03
N ILE A 197 -11.82 -7.80 -10.74
CA ILE A 197 -13.08 -7.30 -10.20
C ILE A 197 -14.21 -8.05 -10.91
N ASP A 198 -15.19 -8.55 -10.14
CA ASP A 198 -16.33 -9.25 -10.72
C ASP A 198 -17.03 -8.39 -11.79
N ASN A 199 -17.28 -8.98 -12.96
CA ASN A 199 -17.91 -8.33 -14.12
C ASN A 199 -17.09 -7.20 -14.77
N VAL A 200 -15.81 -7.08 -14.44
CA VAL A 200 -14.85 -6.28 -15.18
C VAL A 200 -13.95 -7.24 -15.95
N ASP A 201 -13.93 -7.09 -17.27
CA ASP A 201 -13.09 -7.91 -18.13
C ASP A 201 -11.66 -7.35 -18.13
N ALA A 202 -10.98 -7.39 -16.98
CA ALA A 202 -9.59 -6.97 -16.82
C ALA A 202 -8.97 -7.63 -15.58
N SER A 203 -7.69 -7.95 -15.67
CA SER A 203 -6.91 -8.46 -14.53
C SER A 203 -5.55 -7.78 -14.41
N SER A 204 -5.02 -7.76 -13.18
CA SER A 204 -3.67 -7.26 -12.93
C SER A 204 -2.60 -8.35 -13.10
N ASN A 205 -1.36 -7.93 -13.27
CA ASN A 205 -0.20 -8.80 -13.08
C ASN A 205 0.95 -7.92 -12.57
N TRP A 206 0.85 -7.54 -11.30
CA TRP A 206 1.68 -6.51 -10.71
C TRP A 206 2.93 -7.13 -10.08
N THR A 207 4.11 -6.66 -10.48
CA THR A 207 5.40 -7.14 -9.97
C THR A 207 6.25 -5.96 -9.51
N GLY A 208 6.88 -6.07 -8.36
CA GLY A 208 7.64 -4.99 -7.77
C GLY A 208 8.57 -5.42 -6.64
N ARG A 209 9.47 -4.50 -6.30
CA ARG A 209 10.45 -4.66 -5.23
C ARG A 209 10.65 -3.33 -4.51
N TYR A 210 10.60 -3.40 -3.19
CA TYR A 210 10.76 -2.25 -2.31
C TYR A 210 11.81 -2.54 -1.23
N THR A 211 12.54 -1.51 -0.84
CA THR A 211 13.38 -1.50 0.35
C THR A 211 12.70 -0.69 1.43
N LEU A 212 12.62 -1.23 2.65
CA LEU A 212 12.12 -0.57 3.84
C LEU A 212 13.25 -0.42 4.86
N ARG A 213 13.42 0.78 5.40
CA ARG A 213 14.33 1.06 6.53
C ARG A 213 13.57 1.81 7.61
N ALA A 214 13.47 1.22 8.78
CA ALA A 214 12.93 1.88 9.96
C ALA A 214 14.06 2.62 10.71
N GLU A 215 13.71 3.62 11.53
CA GLU A 215 14.68 4.19 12.50
C GLU A 215 15.23 3.12 13.45
N ASP A 216 14.41 2.13 13.81
CA ASP A 216 14.81 0.98 14.59
C ASP A 216 14.58 -0.31 13.79
N SER A 217 15.67 -1.01 13.48
CA SER A 217 15.64 -2.19 12.63
C SER A 217 15.04 -3.41 13.31
N SER A 218 14.69 -3.39 14.59
CA SER A 218 13.90 -4.49 15.19
C SER A 218 12.45 -4.52 14.70
N LEU A 219 11.92 -3.38 14.23
CA LEU A 219 10.50 -3.17 13.93
C LEU A 219 9.56 -3.23 15.14
N ALA A 220 10.07 -3.28 16.38
CA ALA A 220 9.22 -3.31 17.57
C ALA A 220 8.32 -2.06 17.61
N TYR A 221 7.01 -2.27 17.81
CA TYR A 221 5.98 -1.23 17.74
C TYR A 221 6.34 0.00 18.59
N SER A 222 6.77 -0.21 19.82
CA SER A 222 7.10 0.85 20.78
C SER A 222 8.31 1.69 20.36
N LEU A 223 9.22 1.15 19.54
CA LEU A 223 10.40 1.85 19.03
C LEU A 223 10.11 2.56 17.70
N CYS A 224 9.14 2.07 16.94
CA CYS A 224 8.78 2.62 15.64
C CYS A 224 7.58 3.59 15.66
N THR A 225 6.75 3.56 16.72
CA THR A 225 5.55 4.40 16.77
C THR A 225 5.89 5.90 16.72
N GLY A 226 5.33 6.59 15.71
CA GLY A 226 5.59 8.02 15.47
C GLY A 226 6.96 8.32 14.85
N LYS A 227 7.73 7.29 14.47
CA LYS A 227 9.02 7.42 13.78
C LYS A 227 8.87 7.34 12.27
N ASP A 228 9.93 7.74 11.59
CA ASP A 228 9.98 7.75 10.15
C ASP A 228 10.43 6.40 9.59
N PHE A 229 9.82 6.01 8.49
CA PHE A 229 10.19 4.85 7.69
C PHE A 229 10.64 5.33 6.32
N LYS A 230 11.83 4.93 5.90
CA LYS A 230 12.32 5.19 4.55
C LYS A 230 11.92 4.04 3.64
N VAL A 231 11.35 4.38 2.49
CA VAL A 231 10.90 3.42 1.49
C VAL A 231 11.37 3.87 0.12
N GLU A 232 11.90 2.93 -0.65
CA GLU A 232 12.35 3.12 -2.02
C GLU A 232 12.02 1.90 -2.87
N GLY A 233 11.88 2.08 -4.17
CA GLY A 233 11.61 1.01 -5.12
C GLY A 233 10.32 1.24 -5.89
N GLY A 234 9.89 0.22 -6.62
CA GLY A 234 8.82 0.37 -7.59
C GLY A 234 8.22 -0.94 -8.04
N ALA A 235 7.14 -0.81 -8.78
CA ALA A 235 6.37 -1.92 -9.28
C ALA A 235 5.71 -1.55 -10.61
N SER A 236 5.41 -2.55 -11.43
CA SER A 236 4.74 -2.34 -12.71
C SER A 236 4.05 -3.60 -13.20
N GLY A 237 3.13 -3.40 -14.15
CA GLY A 237 2.49 -4.47 -14.88
C GLY A 237 1.09 -4.08 -15.36
N PRO A 238 0.38 -5.03 -15.99
CA PRO A 238 -1.05 -4.93 -16.22
C PRO A 238 -1.81 -4.62 -14.93
N THR A 239 -2.89 -3.85 -15.05
CA THR A 239 -3.73 -3.41 -13.92
C THR A 239 -5.18 -3.84 -14.11
N VAL A 240 -5.98 -3.66 -13.06
CA VAL A 240 -7.45 -3.85 -13.13
C VAL A 240 -8.18 -2.71 -13.87
N TYR A 241 -7.44 -1.74 -14.40
CA TYR A 241 -8.01 -0.61 -15.14
C TYR A 241 -8.07 -0.89 -16.64
N THR A 242 -9.16 -0.46 -17.27
CA THR A 242 -9.40 -0.64 -18.70
C THR A 242 -9.41 0.69 -19.43
N SER A 243 -9.17 0.66 -20.73
CA SER A 243 -9.37 1.80 -21.63
C SER A 243 -10.18 1.40 -22.86
N ASP A 244 -10.48 2.36 -23.74
CA ASP A 244 -11.16 2.08 -25.01
C ASP A 244 -10.31 1.21 -25.96
N VAL A 245 -9.01 1.08 -25.70
CA VAL A 245 -8.03 0.40 -26.58
C VAL A 245 -7.29 -0.75 -25.90
N ALA A 246 -7.40 -0.90 -24.59
CA ALA A 246 -6.76 -1.96 -23.83
C ALA A 246 -7.68 -2.53 -22.75
N GLN A 247 -7.67 -3.85 -22.66
CA GLN A 247 -8.43 -4.59 -21.67
C GLN A 247 -7.86 -4.35 -20.26
N SER A 248 -6.56 -4.55 -20.09
CA SER A 248 -5.81 -4.16 -18.89
C SER A 248 -4.74 -3.16 -19.29
N VAL A 249 -4.79 -1.95 -18.72
CA VAL A 249 -3.79 -0.91 -18.98
C VAL A 249 -2.53 -1.22 -18.19
N GLY A 250 -1.36 -1.21 -18.84
CA GLY A 250 -0.07 -1.34 -18.18
C GLY A 250 0.32 -0.05 -17.48
N MET A 251 0.63 -0.13 -16.19
CA MET A 251 1.08 1.02 -15.40
C MET A 251 2.37 0.70 -14.62
N GLY A 252 3.08 1.76 -14.21
CA GLY A 252 4.28 1.65 -13.38
C GLY A 252 4.31 2.71 -12.28
N TYR A 253 4.82 2.32 -11.12
CA TYR A 253 5.07 3.12 -9.93
C TYR A 253 6.55 3.08 -9.58
N GLU A 254 7.12 4.22 -9.23
CA GLU A 254 8.45 4.32 -8.64
C GLU A 254 8.43 5.31 -7.48
N LEU A 255 9.03 4.93 -6.36
CA LEU A 255 9.21 5.77 -5.18
C LEU A 255 10.71 5.94 -4.91
N THR A 256 11.17 7.18 -4.96
CA THR A 256 12.56 7.54 -4.66
C THR A 256 12.61 8.41 -3.40
N ASN A 257 13.53 8.09 -2.48
CA ASN A 257 13.72 8.82 -1.22
C ASN A 257 12.43 9.00 -0.41
N GLY A 258 11.53 8.02 -0.46
CA GLY A 258 10.25 8.07 0.24
C GLY A 258 10.45 8.05 1.75
N VAL A 259 9.76 8.93 2.46
CA VAL A 259 9.70 8.94 3.92
C VAL A 259 8.26 8.94 4.37
N TYR A 260 7.90 7.96 5.19
CA TYR A 260 6.57 7.79 5.76
C TYR A 260 6.59 7.99 7.26
N ARG A 261 5.58 8.69 7.78
CA ARG A 261 5.27 8.73 9.21
C ARG A 261 3.85 8.22 9.41
N GLY A 262 3.74 7.06 10.05
CA GLY A 262 2.48 6.30 10.03
C GLY A 262 2.11 5.93 8.60
N MET A 263 0.90 6.26 8.17
CA MET A 263 0.40 5.96 6.81
C MET A 263 0.65 7.09 5.78
N GLN A 264 1.22 8.21 6.22
CA GLN A 264 1.35 9.42 5.41
C GLN A 264 2.78 9.54 4.87
N ILE A 265 2.92 9.71 3.56
CA ILE A 265 4.18 10.16 2.95
C ILE A 265 4.42 11.63 3.34
N ILE A 266 5.60 11.92 3.87
CA ILE A 266 5.99 13.27 4.32
C ILE A 266 7.08 13.87 3.43
N SER A 267 7.88 13.03 2.76
CA SER A 267 8.83 13.48 1.74
C SER A 267 9.17 12.37 0.75
N GLY A 268 9.79 12.75 -0.37
CA GLY A 268 10.20 11.85 -1.44
C GLY A 268 9.49 12.12 -2.75
N THR A 269 9.79 11.31 -3.77
CA THR A 269 9.28 11.49 -5.12
C THR A 269 8.57 10.23 -5.57
N GLN A 270 7.31 10.37 -6.00
CA GLN A 270 6.53 9.31 -6.62
C GLN A 270 6.39 9.59 -8.11
N GLU A 271 6.89 8.69 -8.95
CA GLU A 271 6.63 8.69 -10.38
C GLU A 271 5.56 7.64 -10.70
N CYS A 272 4.53 8.04 -11.45
CA CYS A 272 3.48 7.15 -11.93
C CYS A 272 3.40 7.29 -13.45
N ARG A 273 3.30 6.16 -14.17
CA ARG A 273 3.31 6.16 -15.64
C ARG A 273 2.42 5.10 -16.26
N PHE A 274 1.93 5.38 -17.47
CA PHE A 274 1.51 4.34 -18.41
C PHE A 274 2.75 3.67 -19.02
N LEU A 275 2.66 2.37 -19.30
CA LEU A 275 3.77 1.61 -19.88
C LEU A 275 3.81 1.65 -21.42
N SER A 276 2.67 1.91 -22.06
CA SER A 276 2.55 1.91 -23.52
C SER A 276 1.57 2.99 -24.02
N PRO A 277 1.95 3.80 -25.02
CA PRO A 277 1.05 4.78 -25.64
C PRO A 277 -0.08 4.12 -26.47
N LEU A 278 -0.03 2.81 -26.67
CA LEU A 278 -1.08 2.05 -27.38
C LEU A 278 -2.23 1.65 -26.46
N GLU A 279 -2.09 1.84 -25.14
CA GLU A 279 -3.03 1.32 -24.13
C GLU A 279 -3.92 2.41 -23.53
N TYR A 280 -3.75 3.67 -23.92
CA TYR A 280 -4.53 4.80 -23.41
C TYR A 280 -4.78 5.87 -24.48
N ASP A 281 -5.77 6.75 -24.24
CA ASP A 281 -6.06 7.88 -25.13
C ASP A 281 -5.01 8.99 -24.93
N THR A 282 -4.04 9.09 -25.84
CA THR A 282 -2.98 10.11 -25.81
C THR A 282 -3.50 11.54 -26.01
N THR A 283 -4.75 11.72 -26.45
CA THR A 283 -5.39 13.03 -26.50
C THR A 283 -5.91 13.44 -25.12
N ALA A 284 -6.43 12.48 -24.34
CA ALA A 284 -6.87 12.71 -22.97
C ALA A 284 -5.69 12.80 -22.00
N PHE A 285 -4.63 12.03 -22.26
CA PHE A 285 -3.39 11.99 -21.48
C PHE A 285 -2.20 12.40 -22.38
N PRO A 286 -1.93 13.71 -22.53
CA PRO A 286 -0.87 14.19 -23.42
C PRO A 286 0.55 13.74 -23.02
N ALA A 287 0.77 13.39 -21.75
CA ALA A 287 2.01 12.79 -21.26
C ALA A 287 1.73 11.45 -20.59
N SER A 288 2.65 10.49 -20.75
CA SER A 288 2.53 9.15 -20.14
C SER A 288 2.83 9.13 -18.65
N THR A 289 3.51 10.16 -18.13
CA THR A 289 4.14 10.15 -16.81
C THR A 289 3.75 11.39 -16.02
N VAL A 290 3.51 11.19 -14.73
CA VAL A 290 3.31 12.24 -13.73
C VAL A 290 4.30 12.04 -12.58
N THR A 291 4.80 13.13 -12.03
CA THR A 291 5.68 13.10 -10.85
C THR A 291 5.07 13.90 -9.71
N TYR A 292 5.02 13.31 -8.53
CA TYR A 292 4.63 13.95 -7.28
C TYR A 292 5.86 14.07 -6.39
N GLU A 293 6.24 15.29 -6.04
CA GLU A 293 7.28 15.58 -5.06
C GLU A 293 6.65 15.99 -3.75
N TRP A 294 6.99 15.27 -2.68
CA TRP A 294 6.53 15.53 -1.33
C TRP A 294 7.64 16.19 -0.53
N SER A 295 7.27 17.19 0.27
CA SER A 295 8.16 17.80 1.25
C SER A 295 7.41 18.11 2.54
N TYR A 296 8.14 18.15 3.64
CA TYR A 296 7.60 18.41 4.97
C TYR A 296 8.33 19.58 5.61
N ASP A 297 7.57 20.59 6.03
CA ASP A 297 8.08 21.70 6.83
C ASP A 297 7.82 21.42 8.31
N SER A 298 8.90 21.15 9.04
CA SER A 298 8.83 20.91 10.48
C SER A 298 8.42 22.13 11.30
N SER A 299 8.61 23.35 10.77
CA SER A 299 8.28 24.58 11.49
C SER A 299 6.78 24.85 11.52
N SER A 300 6.08 24.52 10.43
CA SER A 300 4.63 24.65 10.30
C SER A 300 3.87 23.33 10.46
N ASN A 301 4.59 22.22 10.66
CA ASN A 301 4.03 20.86 10.69
C ASN A 301 3.12 20.57 9.48
N THR A 302 3.57 21.02 8.30
CA THR A 302 2.79 20.98 7.06
C THR A 302 3.49 20.15 6.00
N ILE A 303 2.71 19.30 5.32
CA ILE A 303 3.16 18.53 4.17
C ILE A 303 2.77 19.30 2.90
N TYR A 304 3.72 19.47 2.00
CA TYR A 304 3.55 20.07 0.69
C TYR A 304 3.73 19.03 -0.39
N GLN A 305 3.01 19.23 -1.49
CA GLN A 305 3.14 18.41 -2.70
C GLN A 305 3.32 19.33 -3.92
N LYS A 306 4.22 18.95 -4.83
CA LYS A 306 4.33 19.50 -6.19
C LYS A 306 4.04 18.40 -7.21
N ILE A 307 3.20 18.72 -8.18
CA ILE A 307 2.79 17.83 -9.27
C ILE A 307 3.41 18.36 -10.55
N TYR A 308 4.14 17.50 -11.25
CA TYR A 308 4.76 17.78 -12.55
C TYR A 308 4.09 16.89 -13.59
N TYR A 309 3.51 17.49 -14.62
CA TYR A 309 2.82 16.77 -15.69
C TYR A 309 2.79 17.59 -16.97
N ASP A 310 3.23 17.01 -18.09
CA ASP A 310 3.18 17.62 -19.42
C ASP A 310 3.78 19.05 -19.49
N GLY A 311 4.90 19.27 -18.80
CA GLY A 311 5.56 20.57 -18.69
C GLY A 311 4.89 21.57 -17.74
N TYR A 312 3.77 21.21 -17.10
CA TYR A 312 3.10 22.00 -16.08
C TYR A 312 3.52 21.60 -14.67
N VAL A 313 3.51 22.57 -13.75
CA VAL A 313 3.77 22.39 -12.32
C VAL A 313 2.62 22.96 -11.50
N TYR A 314 2.17 22.22 -10.49
CA TYR A 314 1.16 22.66 -9.52
C TYR A 314 1.51 22.24 -8.08
N PRO A 315 1.35 23.11 -7.07
CA PRO A 315 1.07 24.54 -7.20
C PRO A 315 2.25 25.27 -7.88
N LYS A 316 1.98 26.43 -8.48
CA LYS A 316 3.04 27.30 -8.99
C LYS A 316 3.76 27.95 -7.81
N ASP A 317 5.05 28.20 -7.97
CA ASP A 317 5.85 28.99 -7.03
C ASP A 317 5.34 30.44 -6.91
#